data_AF-A0A5J4P8M3-F1
#
_entry.id   AF-A0A5J4P8M3-F1
#
_cell.length_a   1.000
_cell.length_b   1.000
_cell.length_c   1.000
_cell.angle_alpha   90.00
_cell.angle_beta   90.00
_cell.angle_gamma   90.00
#
_symmetry.space_group_name_H-M   'P 1'
#
loop_
_entity.id
_entity.type
_entity.pdbx_description
1 polymer ?
#
loop_
_entity_poly.entity_id
_entity_poly.type
_entity_poly.pdbx_seq_one_letter_code
_entity_poly.pdbx_strand_id
1 'polypeptide(L)'
;MLLASLITFGNFGERYELLAMKASGVSLLRIIRPLAFFVIFLGFISFLFQNVMGPYAESKLYTLILSMRQKSPELDIPEGVFYDQIKGYNLYVKKKDRKTGLLYDVVIYNFSDGFENAHIIRADTGKLEMTADKKHLYFHLYSGEMFENLKAQNANSTSVPYWREIFREKHSIIQFDSEFSMIDASFMNSRSNSK
;
A
#
# COMPACT_ATOMS: atom_id res chain seq x y z
N MET A 1 10.55 29.67 4.44
CA MET A 1 11.37 30.89 4.59
C MET A 1 10.67 32.15 4.10
N LEU A 2 10.15 32.16 2.87
CA LEU A 2 9.54 33.36 2.26
C LEU A 2 8.43 33.99 3.12
N LEU A 3 7.52 33.16 3.65
CA LEU A 3 6.44 33.62 4.54
C LEU A 3 6.97 34.20 5.87
N ALA A 4 7.94 33.52 6.49
CA ALA A 4 8.54 33.97 7.74
C ALA A 4 9.31 35.29 7.56
N SER A 5 10.05 35.46 6.45
CA SER A 5 10.70 36.74 6.13
C SER A 5 9.68 37.85 5.90
N LEU A 6 8.56 37.57 5.21
CA LEU A 6 7.50 38.55 4.97
C LEU A 6 6.86 39.02 6.28
N ILE A 7 6.54 38.09 7.18
CA ILE A 7 5.95 38.42 8.49
C ILE A 7 6.94 39.21 9.35
N THR A 8 8.22 38.82 9.37
CA THR A 8 9.24 39.49 10.17
C THR A 8 9.51 40.91 9.66
N PHE A 9 9.65 41.10 8.34
CA PHE A 9 9.80 42.44 7.74
C PHE A 9 8.51 43.27 7.83
N GLY A 10 7.33 42.63 7.74
CA GLY A 10 6.03 43.28 7.93
C GLY A 10 5.89 43.87 9.34
N ASN A 11 6.26 43.10 10.36
CA ASN A 11 6.22 43.54 11.77
C ASN A 11 7.24 44.67 12.05
N PHE A 12 8.43 44.64 11.45
CA PHE A 12 9.38 45.75 11.52
C PHE A 12 8.92 47.02 10.79
N GLY A 13 8.08 46.87 9.75
CA GLY A 13 7.43 47.96 9.05
C GLY A 13 6.31 48.60 9.89
N GLU A 14 5.45 47.79 10.52
CA GLU A 14 4.37 48.26 11.40
C GLU A 14 4.88 49.02 12.63
N ARG A 15 5.99 48.58 13.23
CA ARG A 15 6.55 49.22 14.43
C ARG A 15 7.39 50.47 14.15
N TYR A 16 7.47 50.93 12.90
CA TYR A 16 8.35 52.04 12.46
C TYR A 16 9.84 51.87 12.82
N GLU A 17 10.27 50.70 13.31
CA GLU A 17 11.65 50.43 13.72
C GLU A 17 12.62 50.54 12.54
N LEU A 18 12.17 50.15 11.36
CA LEU A 18 12.93 50.25 10.12
C LEU A 18 13.11 51.70 9.64
N LEU A 19 12.11 52.55 9.89
CA LEU A 19 12.16 54.00 9.64
C LEU A 19 13.03 54.72 10.68
N ALA A 20 12.93 54.34 11.96
CA ALA A 20 13.76 54.86 13.04
C ALA A 20 15.25 54.54 12.85
N MET A 21 15.58 53.30 12.44
CA MET A 21 16.97 52.90 12.14
C MET A 21 17.53 53.65 10.92
N LYS A 22 16.71 53.90 9.89
CA LYS A 22 17.11 54.69 8.73
C LYS A 22 17.29 56.17 9.08
N ALA A 23 16.43 56.73 9.95
CA ALA A 23 16.55 58.10 10.46
C ALA A 23 17.78 58.28 11.37
N SER A 24 18.19 57.22 12.08
CA SER A 24 19.43 57.17 12.87
C SER A 24 20.71 57.08 12.02
N GLY A 25 20.61 57.16 10.69
CA GLY A 25 21.76 57.16 9.78
C GLY A 25 22.36 55.78 9.50
N VAL A 26 21.75 54.69 9.99
CA VAL A 26 22.19 53.33 9.70
C VAL A 26 21.64 52.90 8.34
N SER A 27 22.52 52.53 7.41
CA SER A 27 22.10 52.08 6.08
C SER A 27 21.30 50.77 6.18
N LEU A 28 20.17 50.71 5.48
CA LEU A 28 19.28 49.55 5.45
C LEU A 28 20.01 48.26 5.02
N LEU A 29 21.02 48.39 4.15
CA LEU A 29 21.85 47.27 3.70
C LEU A 29 22.67 46.65 4.85
N ARG A 30 23.06 47.41 5.87
CA ARG A 30 23.79 46.88 7.04
C ARG A 30 22.89 46.01 7.92
N ILE A 31 21.59 46.30 7.97
CA ILE A 31 20.59 45.54 8.74
C ILE A 31 20.23 44.23 8.01
N ILE A 32 20.20 44.25 6.68
CA ILE A 32 19.87 43.07 5.87
C ILE A 32 21.03 42.04 5.81
N ARG A 33 22.29 42.48 5.94
CA ARG A 33 23.48 41.60 5.90
C ARG A 33 23.45 40.40 6.87
N PRO A 34 23.19 40.54 8.18
CA PRO A 34 23.14 39.39 9.09
C PRO A 34 22.01 38.42 8.75
N LEU A 35 20.87 38.93 8.28
CA LEU A 35 19.75 38.11 7.80
C LEU A 35 20.14 37.31 6.55
N ALA A 36 20.82 37.95 5.59
CA ALA A 36 21.29 37.30 4.37
C ALA A 36 22.26 36.15 4.69
N PHE A 37 23.18 36.35 5.64
CA PHE A 37 24.07 35.28 6.10
C PHE A 37 23.30 34.10 6.70
N PHE A 38 22.29 34.38 7.53
CA PHE A 38 21.44 33.34 8.12
C PHE A 38 20.66 32.55 7.07
N VAL A 39 20.13 33.23 6.04
CA VAL A 39 19.41 32.60 4.93
C VAL A 39 20.33 31.69 4.11
N ILE A 40 21.54 32.15 3.79
CA ILE A 40 22.53 31.35 3.06
C ILE A 40 22.93 30.12 3.89
N PHE A 41 23.14 30.28 5.20
CA PHE A 41 23.49 29.19 6.11
C PHE A 41 22.41 28.11 6.16
N LEU A 42 21.14 28.49 6.35
CA LEU A 42 20.02 27.54 6.33
C LEU A 42 19.82 26.92 4.94
N GLY A 43 20.07 27.67 3.87
CA GLY A 43 20.06 27.16 2.51
C GLY A 43 21.07 26.03 2.32
N PHE A 44 22.29 26.19 2.84
CA PHE A 44 23.32 25.16 2.78
C PHE A 44 22.96 23.90 3.57
N ILE A 45 22.38 24.06 4.77
CA ILE A 45 21.87 22.92 5.57
C ILE A 45 20.77 22.18 4.80
N SER A 46 19.82 22.92 4.23
CA SER A 46 18.72 22.34 3.46
C SER A 46 19.22 21.61 2.20
N PHE A 47 20.25 22.16 1.54
CA PHE A 47 20.89 21.54 0.39
C PHE A 47 21.55 20.20 0.77
N LEU A 48 22.29 20.16 1.88
CA LEU A 48 22.88 18.91 2.39
C LEU A 48 21.80 17.89 2.76
N PHE A 49 20.71 18.33 3.40
CA PHE A 49 19.61 17.45 3.77
C PHE A 49 18.93 16.84 2.52
N GLN A 50 18.65 17.65 1.50
CA GLN A 50 18.06 17.16 0.25
C GLN A 50 19.00 16.24 -0.54
N ASN A 51 20.31 16.49 -0.54
CA ASN A 51 21.26 15.68 -1.32
C ASN A 51 21.67 14.37 -0.63
N VAL A 52 21.65 14.32 0.70
CA VAL A 52 22.14 13.14 1.45
C VAL A 52 21.01 12.42 2.17
N MET A 53 20.20 13.14 2.95
CA MET A 53 19.15 12.52 3.78
C MET A 53 17.90 12.16 2.97
N GLY A 54 17.54 12.98 1.98
CA GLY A 54 16.42 12.71 1.07
C GLY A 54 16.53 11.34 0.39
N PRO A 55 17.60 11.06 -0.39
CA PRO A 55 17.75 9.79 -1.11
C PRO A 55 17.81 8.58 -0.16
N TYR A 56 18.43 8.74 1.01
CA TYR A 56 18.54 7.68 2.01
C TYR A 56 17.17 7.33 2.62
N ALA A 57 16.38 8.34 2.98
CA ALA A 57 15.05 8.15 3.55
C ALA A 57 14.09 7.53 2.52
N GLU A 58 14.10 8.01 1.28
CA GLU A 58 13.27 7.49 0.19
C GLU A 58 13.58 6.02 -0.12
N SER A 59 14.86 5.66 -0.21
CA SER A 59 15.27 4.27 -0.47
C SER A 59 14.86 3.33 0.66
N LYS A 60 14.96 3.80 1.91
CA LYS A 60 14.57 3.02 3.09
C LYS A 60 13.05 2.88 3.22
N LEU A 61 12.29 3.92 2.85
CA LEU A 61 10.84 3.87 2.77
C LEU A 61 10.38 2.89 1.69
N TYR A 62 11.00 2.94 0.51
CA TYR A 62 10.68 2.04 -0.60
C TYR A 62 10.95 0.58 -0.24
N THR A 63 12.13 0.28 0.30
CA THR A 63 12.47 -1.09 0.75
C THR A 63 11.56 -1.57 1.88
N LEU A 64 11.13 -0.67 2.78
CA LEU A 64 10.17 -0.99 3.82
C LEU A 64 8.78 -1.31 3.25
N ILE A 65 8.28 -0.51 2.30
CA ILE A 65 7.01 -0.79 1.61
C ILE A 65 7.09 -2.13 0.87
N LEU A 66 8.19 -2.37 0.14
CA LEU A 66 8.41 -3.60 -0.61
C LEU A 66 8.42 -4.83 0.31
N SER A 67 9.15 -4.74 1.43
CA SER A 67 9.25 -5.84 2.41
C SER A 67 7.94 -6.08 3.16
N MET A 68 7.16 -5.04 3.49
CA MET A 68 5.84 -5.20 4.10
C MET A 68 4.85 -5.90 3.15
N ARG A 69 4.87 -5.52 1.86
CA ARG A 69 4.02 -6.13 0.82
C ARG A 69 4.39 -7.59 0.56
N GLN A 70 5.68 -7.92 0.52
CA GLN A 70 6.14 -9.30 0.31
C GLN A 70 5.90 -10.20 1.52
N LYS A 71 6.02 -9.68 2.74
CA LYS A 71 5.88 -10.47 3.97
C LYS A 71 4.43 -10.73 4.36
N SER A 72 3.49 -9.93 3.85
CA SER A 72 2.11 -9.94 4.35
C SER A 72 1.06 -9.74 3.24
N PRO A 73 1.01 -10.57 2.18
CA PRO A 73 -0.13 -10.60 1.26
C PRO A 73 -1.45 -10.86 2.02
N GLU A 74 -1.40 -11.56 3.15
CA GLU A 74 -2.51 -11.74 4.10
C GLU A 74 -3.04 -10.42 4.69
N LEU A 75 -2.24 -9.36 4.74
CA LEU A 75 -2.56 -8.10 5.43
C LEU A 75 -3.47 -7.19 4.60
N ASP A 76 -3.48 -7.36 3.27
CA ASP A 76 -4.26 -6.56 2.32
C ASP A 76 -5.72 -7.02 2.20
N ILE A 77 -6.05 -8.22 2.71
CA ILE A 77 -7.44 -8.69 2.74
C ILE A 77 -8.18 -7.96 3.87
N PRO A 78 -9.19 -7.12 3.56
CA PRO A 78 -9.99 -6.42 4.55
C PRO A 78 -10.86 -7.42 5.34
N GLU A 79 -11.04 -7.14 6.63
CA GLU A 79 -11.93 -7.92 7.48
C GLU A 79 -13.37 -7.43 7.31
N GLY A 80 -14.32 -8.35 7.19
CA GLY A 80 -15.76 -8.06 7.09
C GLY A 80 -16.22 -7.53 5.72
N VAL A 81 -15.37 -7.53 4.70
CA VAL A 81 -15.68 -7.08 3.34
C VAL A 81 -15.26 -8.15 2.33
N PHE A 82 -15.99 -8.25 1.23
CA PHE A 82 -15.61 -9.10 0.09
C PHE A 82 -14.41 -8.51 -0.67
N TYR A 83 -13.36 -9.30 -0.82
CA TYR A 83 -12.12 -8.96 -1.50
C TYR A 83 -12.09 -9.61 -2.89
N ASP A 84 -12.12 -8.77 -3.93
CA ASP A 84 -12.28 -9.15 -5.34
C ASP A 84 -11.02 -8.88 -6.19
N GLN A 85 -9.90 -8.51 -5.56
CA GLN A 85 -8.66 -8.16 -6.26
C GLN A 85 -7.91 -9.40 -6.82
N ILE A 86 -8.32 -10.61 -6.42
CA ILE A 86 -7.81 -11.85 -6.99
C ILE A 86 -8.70 -12.22 -8.16
N LYS A 87 -8.17 -12.17 -9.38
CA LYS A 87 -8.94 -12.47 -10.60
C LYS A 87 -9.58 -13.86 -10.52
N GLY A 88 -10.91 -13.90 -10.68
CA GLY A 88 -11.68 -15.16 -10.64
C GLY A 88 -11.99 -15.65 -9.23
N TYR A 89 -11.62 -14.93 -8.17
CA TYR A 89 -11.90 -15.30 -6.79
C TYR A 89 -12.48 -14.12 -6.01
N ASN A 90 -13.46 -14.41 -5.14
CA ASN A 90 -14.01 -13.43 -4.21
C ASN A 90 -13.92 -13.99 -2.80
N LEU A 91 -13.17 -13.31 -1.93
CA LEU A 91 -12.82 -13.79 -0.60
C LEU A 91 -13.52 -12.95 0.46
N TYR A 92 -14.16 -13.60 1.42
CA TYR A 92 -14.69 -12.97 2.61
C TYR A 92 -14.03 -13.56 3.85
N VAL A 93 -13.57 -12.69 4.74
CA VAL A 93 -12.98 -13.08 6.03
C VAL A 93 -13.66 -12.28 7.12
N LYS A 94 -14.26 -12.95 8.10
CA LYS A 94 -14.93 -12.26 9.21
C LYS A 94 -13.96 -11.63 10.19
N LYS A 95 -12.90 -12.36 10.53
CA LYS A 95 -11.89 -11.92 11.51
C LYS A 95 -10.52 -12.44 11.11
N LYS A 96 -9.50 -11.60 11.27
CA LYS A 96 -8.10 -11.99 11.04
C LYS A 96 -7.27 -11.79 12.30
N ASP A 97 -6.36 -12.71 12.57
CA ASP A 97 -5.33 -12.52 13.58
C ASP A 97 -4.01 -12.11 12.90
N ARG A 98 -3.61 -10.86 13.11
CA ARG A 98 -2.37 -10.29 12.53
C ARG A 98 -1.09 -10.88 13.11
N LYS A 99 -1.14 -11.54 14.27
CA LYS A 99 0.05 -12.15 14.89
C LYS A 99 0.35 -13.53 14.32
N THR A 100 -0.70 -14.28 14.01
CA THR A 100 -0.59 -15.68 13.56
C THR A 100 -0.81 -15.86 12.05
N GLY A 101 -1.41 -14.86 11.37
CA GLY A 101 -1.79 -14.95 9.96
C GLY A 101 -3.07 -15.76 9.72
N LEU A 102 -3.73 -16.20 10.79
CA LEU A 102 -4.94 -17.01 10.70
C LEU A 102 -6.16 -16.15 10.39
N LEU A 103 -6.93 -16.63 9.41
CA LEU A 103 -8.21 -16.09 8.97
C LEU A 103 -9.31 -16.97 9.58
N TYR A 104 -10.35 -16.36 10.14
CA TYR A 104 -11.48 -17.07 10.76
C TYR A 104 -12.78 -16.79 10.02
N ASP A 105 -13.59 -17.84 9.87
CA ASP A 105 -14.88 -17.82 9.15
C ASP A 105 -14.68 -17.26 7.73
N VAL A 106 -14.01 -18.09 6.92
CA VAL A 106 -13.56 -17.75 5.57
C VAL A 106 -14.56 -18.31 4.57
N VAL A 107 -14.98 -17.46 3.63
CA VAL A 107 -15.81 -17.86 2.48
C VAL A 107 -15.09 -17.46 1.21
N ILE A 108 -14.90 -18.42 0.31
CA ILE A 108 -14.23 -18.24 -0.98
C ILE A 108 -15.22 -18.60 -2.08
N TYR A 109 -15.46 -17.65 -2.96
CA TYR A 109 -16.16 -17.88 -4.23
C TYR A 109 -15.11 -18.01 -5.32
N ASN A 110 -15.09 -19.16 -6.00
CA ASN A 110 -14.23 -19.42 -7.15
C ASN A 110 -15.06 -19.39 -8.42
N PHE A 111 -14.78 -18.41 -9.29
CA PHE A 111 -15.38 -18.21 -10.60
C PHE A 111 -14.40 -18.54 -11.75
N SER A 112 -13.29 -19.24 -11.46
CA SER A 112 -12.26 -19.59 -12.47
C SER A 112 -12.83 -20.39 -13.64
N ASP A 113 -13.82 -21.26 -13.38
CA ASP A 113 -14.47 -22.12 -14.38
C ASP A 113 -15.71 -21.46 -15.03
N GLY A 114 -15.90 -20.15 -14.81
CA GLY A 114 -17.05 -19.36 -15.26
C GLY A 114 -18.17 -19.22 -14.23
N PHE A 115 -19.00 -18.17 -14.37
CA PHE A 115 -20.08 -17.85 -13.42
C PHE A 115 -21.08 -18.98 -13.20
N GLU A 116 -21.30 -19.83 -14.21
CA GLU A 116 -22.24 -20.94 -14.13
C GLU A 116 -21.71 -22.14 -13.32
N ASN A 117 -20.38 -22.29 -13.19
CA ASN A 117 -19.74 -23.37 -12.43
C ASN A 117 -19.03 -22.82 -11.18
N ALA A 118 -19.65 -21.85 -10.52
CA ALA A 118 -19.07 -21.25 -9.33
C ALA A 118 -18.92 -22.29 -8.20
N HIS A 119 -17.73 -22.38 -7.63
CA HIS A 119 -17.48 -23.19 -6.44
C HIS A 119 -17.47 -22.29 -5.21
N ILE A 120 -18.16 -22.72 -4.15
CA ILE A 120 -18.23 -21.99 -2.88
C ILE A 120 -17.52 -22.83 -1.82
N ILE A 121 -16.45 -22.30 -1.25
CA ILE A 121 -15.71 -22.95 -0.18
C ILE A 121 -15.93 -22.16 1.10
N ARG A 122 -16.36 -22.83 2.16
CA ARG A 122 -16.53 -22.25 3.48
C ARG A 122 -15.67 -23.01 4.48
N ALA A 123 -14.87 -22.30 5.26
CA ALA A 123 -13.98 -22.89 6.25
C ALA A 123 -13.99 -22.12 7.56
N ASP A 124 -13.89 -22.83 8.68
CA ASP A 124 -13.83 -22.21 10.00
C ASP A 124 -12.52 -21.45 10.20
N THR A 125 -11.42 -21.97 9.67
CA THR A 125 -10.10 -21.34 9.72
C THR A 125 -9.39 -21.48 8.39
N GLY A 126 -8.65 -20.45 7.99
CA GLY A 126 -7.81 -20.46 6.81
C GLY A 126 -6.49 -19.73 7.03
N LYS A 127 -5.51 -20.01 6.18
CA LYS A 127 -4.24 -19.29 6.10
C LYS A 127 -3.89 -19.09 4.64
N LEU A 128 -3.32 -17.94 4.31
CA LEU A 128 -2.98 -17.59 2.93
C LEU A 128 -1.48 -17.38 2.78
N GLU A 129 -0.80 -18.35 2.20
CA GLU A 129 0.65 -18.28 2.00
C GLU A 129 0.99 -17.95 0.55
N MET A 130 2.05 -17.17 0.33
CA MET A 130 2.58 -16.94 -1.00
C MET A 130 3.75 -17.89 -1.24
N THR A 131 3.78 -18.49 -2.43
CA THR A 131 4.82 -19.43 -2.84
C THR A 131 6.17 -18.72 -2.93
N ALA A 132 7.27 -19.47 -2.75
CA ALA A 132 8.63 -18.96 -2.91
C ALA A 132 8.88 -18.30 -4.29
N ASP A 133 8.15 -18.74 -5.32
CA ASP A 133 8.20 -18.18 -6.68
C ASP A 133 7.44 -16.86 -6.84
N LYS A 134 6.68 -16.42 -5.83
CA LYS A 134 5.83 -15.22 -5.81
C LYS A 134 4.74 -15.15 -6.88
N LYS A 135 4.40 -16.28 -7.52
CA LYS A 135 3.41 -16.37 -8.61
C LYS A 135 2.14 -17.14 -8.23
N HIS A 136 2.17 -17.82 -7.09
CA HIS A 136 1.04 -18.63 -6.64
C HIS A 136 0.71 -18.32 -5.18
N LEU A 137 -0.58 -18.22 -4.89
CA LEU A 137 -1.12 -18.14 -3.53
C LEU A 137 -1.67 -19.50 -3.12
N TYR A 138 -1.28 -19.98 -1.94
CA TYR A 138 -1.76 -21.20 -1.30
C TYR A 138 -2.78 -20.84 -0.22
N PHE A 139 -4.01 -21.27 -0.41
CA PHE A 139 -5.01 -21.29 0.65
C PHE A 139 -4.93 -22.62 1.39
N HIS A 140 -4.55 -22.55 2.66
CA HIS A 140 -4.65 -23.66 3.61
C HIS A 140 -5.95 -23.47 4.38
N LEU A 141 -6.92 -24.35 4.17
CA LEU A 141 -8.25 -24.26 4.77
C LEU A 141 -8.44 -25.44 5.72
N TYR A 142 -8.96 -25.15 6.91
CA TYR A 142 -9.16 -26.10 7.98
C TYR A 142 -10.63 -26.16 8.38
N SER A 143 -11.16 -27.37 8.49
CA SER A 143 -12.54 -27.70 8.88
C SER A 143 -13.56 -26.89 8.09
N GLY A 144 -13.89 -27.39 6.90
CA GLY A 144 -14.75 -26.69 5.97
C GLY A 144 -15.55 -27.61 5.07
N GLU A 145 -16.33 -26.96 4.23
CA GLU A 145 -17.16 -27.58 3.22
C GLU A 145 -17.03 -26.82 1.90
N MET A 146 -17.06 -27.57 0.81
CA MET A 146 -17.07 -27.04 -0.55
C MET A 146 -18.35 -27.46 -1.22
N PHE A 147 -18.98 -26.52 -1.90
CA PHE A 147 -20.16 -26.71 -2.72
C PHE A 147 -19.80 -26.41 -4.17
N GLU A 148 -20.12 -27.34 -5.05
CA GLU A 148 -19.98 -27.20 -6.50
C GLU A 148 -21.35 -27.40 -7.15
N ASN A 149 -21.76 -26.47 -8.00
CA ASN A 149 -22.98 -26.63 -8.78
C ASN A 149 -22.71 -27.60 -9.94
N LEU A 150 -23.46 -28.71 -9.98
CA LEU A 150 -23.42 -29.60 -11.13
C LEU A 150 -24.30 -28.99 -12.22
N LYS A 151 -23.79 -28.94 -13.46
CA LYS A 151 -24.55 -28.41 -14.61
C LYS A 151 -25.92 -29.08 -14.68
N ALA A 152 -26.98 -28.28 -14.60
CA ALA A 152 -28.33 -28.77 -14.81
C ALA A 152 -28.43 -29.28 -16.25
N GLN A 153 -28.56 -30.60 -16.42
CA GLN A 153 -28.63 -31.26 -17.73
C GLN A 153 -29.90 -30.86 -18.52
N ASN A 154 -30.85 -30.18 -17.87
CA ASN A 154 -32.10 -29.69 -18.44
C ASN A 154 -32.42 -28.27 -17.95
N ALA A 155 -32.65 -27.34 -18.88
CA ALA A 155 -32.99 -25.94 -18.63
C ALA A 155 -34.33 -25.71 -17.89
N ASN A 156 -35.11 -26.77 -17.65
CA ASN A 156 -36.44 -26.72 -17.02
C ASN A 156 -36.48 -27.31 -15.58
N SER A 157 -35.33 -27.68 -14.99
CA SER A 157 -35.29 -28.16 -13.60
C SER A 157 -34.98 -27.01 -12.63
N THR A 158 -35.91 -26.75 -11.70
CA THR A 158 -35.79 -25.74 -10.64
C THR A 158 -34.83 -26.13 -9.51
N SER A 159 -34.32 -27.36 -9.51
CA SER A 159 -33.35 -27.85 -8.53
C SER A 159 -32.04 -28.20 -9.24
N VAL A 160 -31.03 -27.34 -9.10
CA VAL A 160 -29.67 -27.63 -9.56
C VAL A 160 -29.05 -28.60 -8.57
N PRO A 161 -28.67 -29.82 -8.98
CA PRO A 161 -27.96 -30.73 -8.09
C PRO A 161 -26.60 -30.12 -7.72
N TYR A 162 -26.22 -30.21 -6.45
CA TYR A 162 -24.93 -29.74 -5.96
C TYR A 162 -24.10 -30.89 -5.42
N TRP A 163 -22.80 -30.84 -5.66
CA TRP A 163 -21.84 -31.69 -4.99
C TRP A 163 -21.37 -30.99 -3.72
N ARG A 164 -21.38 -31.70 -2.59
CA ARG A 164 -20.87 -31.20 -1.31
C ARG A 164 -19.73 -32.09 -0.83
N GLU A 165 -18.58 -31.48 -0.60
CA GLU A 165 -17.40 -32.11 -0.02
C GLU A 165 -17.15 -31.52 1.37
N ILE A 166 -17.04 -32.37 2.39
CA ILE A 166 -16.66 -31.94 3.74
C ILE A 166 -15.20 -32.35 3.96
N PHE A 167 -14.36 -31.40 4.36
CA PHE A 167 -12.94 -31.61 4.54
C PHE A 167 -12.45 -31.15 5.91
N ARG A 168 -11.49 -31.87 6.47
CA ARG A 168 -10.75 -31.42 7.67
C ARG A 168 -9.62 -30.47 7.32
N GLU A 169 -8.95 -30.71 6.20
CA GLU A 169 -7.86 -29.90 5.69
C GLU A 169 -7.92 -29.93 4.17
N LYS A 170 -7.86 -28.76 3.54
CA LYS A 170 -7.87 -28.61 2.08
C LYS A 170 -6.88 -27.55 1.67
N HIS A 171 -6.13 -27.85 0.62
CA HIS A 171 -5.14 -26.97 0.04
C HIS A 171 -5.62 -26.57 -1.34
N SER A 172 -5.79 -25.27 -1.57
CA SER A 172 -6.15 -24.72 -2.89
C SER A 172 -5.06 -23.80 -3.38
N ILE A 173 -4.57 -24.07 -4.60
CA ILE A 173 -3.58 -23.24 -5.27
C ILE A 173 -4.31 -22.29 -6.20
N ILE A 174 -4.09 -21.00 -6.01
CA ILE A 174 -4.61 -19.97 -6.90
C ILE A 174 -3.43 -19.40 -7.68
N GLN A 175 -3.54 -19.42 -9.00
CA GLN A 175 -2.65 -18.66 -9.85
C GLN A 175 -2.88 -17.18 -9.55
N PHE A 176 -1.89 -16.57 -8.91
CA PHE A 176 -1.90 -15.16 -8.58
C PHE A 176 -0.86 -14.52 -9.48
N ASP A 177 -1.30 -14.12 -10.67
CA ASP A 177 -0.50 -13.18 -11.44
C ASP A 177 -0.60 -11.85 -10.70
N SER A 178 0.33 -11.62 -9.79
CA SER A 178 0.65 -10.26 -9.43
C SER A 178 1.09 -9.63 -10.76
N GLU A 179 0.29 -8.76 -11.37
CA GLU A 179 0.70 -7.84 -12.45
C GLU A 179 1.82 -6.86 -11.96
N PHE A 180 2.73 -7.35 -11.13
CA PHE A 180 3.95 -6.78 -10.61
C PHE A 180 5.19 -7.37 -11.31
N SER A 181 5.01 -8.07 -12.43
CA SER A 181 6.10 -8.28 -13.40
C SER A 181 6.23 -7.02 -14.27
N MET A 182 7.25 -6.17 -13.99
CA MET A 182 7.65 -4.94 -14.70
C MET A 182 7.08 -3.57 -14.21
N ILE A 183 7.03 -3.31 -12.91
CA ILE A 183 7.31 -1.94 -12.41
C ILE A 183 8.79 -1.78 -12.04
N ASP A 184 9.58 -2.85 -12.16
CA ASP A 184 11.00 -2.88 -11.85
C ASP A 184 11.86 -2.58 -13.10
N ALA A 185 12.96 -1.86 -12.88
CA ALA A 185 14.00 -1.39 -13.82
C ALA A 185 13.73 -0.11 -14.65
N SER A 186 12.56 0.09 -15.27
CA SER A 186 12.36 1.25 -16.18
C SER A 186 12.27 2.61 -15.46
N PHE A 187 11.68 2.63 -14.26
CA PHE A 187 11.54 3.84 -13.44
C PHE A 187 12.83 4.24 -12.72
N MET A 188 13.78 3.31 -12.53
CA MET A 188 15.10 3.62 -11.98
C MET A 188 16.02 4.25 -13.03
N ASN A 189 15.96 3.81 -14.29
CA ASN A 189 16.81 4.36 -15.36
C ASN A 189 16.40 5.77 -15.82
N SER A 190 15.12 6.14 -15.75
CA SER A 190 14.68 7.48 -16.19
C SER A 190 15.05 8.60 -15.21
N ARG A 191 15.27 8.29 -13.93
CA ARG A 191 15.69 9.28 -12.92
C ARG A 191 17.21 9.37 -12.72
N SER A 192 17.97 8.36 -13.14
CA SER A 192 19.44 8.41 -13.11
C SER A 192 20.03 9.27 -14.25
N ASN A 193 19.28 9.48 -15.34
CA ASN A 193 19.75 10.25 -16.50
C ASN A 193 19.34 11.74 -16.50
N SER A 194 18.77 12.26 -15.41
CA SER A 194 18.63 13.71 -15.20
C SER A 194 19.67 14.22 -14.20
N LYS A 195 20.92 14.26 -14.63
CA LYS A 195 21.95 15.12 -14.03
C LYS A 195 22.49 16.06 -15.09
#